data_AF-A0A7G9SEP9-F1
#
_entry.id   AF-A0A7G9SEP9-F1
#
_cell.length_a   1.000
_cell.length_b   1.000
_cell.length_c   1.000
_cell.angle_alpha   90.00
_cell.angle_beta   90.00
_cell.angle_gamma   90.00
#
_symmetry.space_group_name_H-M   'P 1'
#
loop_
_entity.id
_entity.type
_entity.pdbx_description
1 polymer ?
#
loop_
_entity_poly.entity_id
_entity_poly.type
_entity_poly.pdbx_seq_one_letter_code
_entity_poly.pdbx_strand_id
1 'polypeptide(L)'
;MRSVIRGTGSALPKRRVDNAELAQMVDTTDEWIVERTGIRSRYIAGDGETTASLAHEAAVKAIAAAGLEPTDIGLIVLATATPDHTFPSSATKVQALLGINDCIAFDVHAVCTGFLYALSVADSMVRGGSAKAALVIGAETFSRILDWEDRTTCVLFGDGAGALVLVGEDGEAGILATRLHADGRHNDMLYVDGGPSTTGTVGKLRMKGREVFRHAVVNLADVLGEVLNAAGHEPSDVDWVVPHQANMRILDATARKLGLPPEKVVVTVDQHANTSAASVPLALDVAVRDGRIQRGDLIVLEAMGGGFTWGAAAVRY
;
A
#
# COMPACT_ATOMS: atom_id res chain seq x y z
N MET A 1 -18.42 -5.74 -17.77
CA MET A 1 -17.24 -6.28 -17.07
C MET A 1 -16.56 -5.22 -16.19
N ARG A 2 -16.40 -5.53 -14.90
CA ARG A 2 -15.62 -4.79 -13.89
C ARG A 2 -14.59 -5.75 -13.26
N SER A 3 -13.54 -5.21 -12.66
CA SER A 3 -12.56 -6.00 -11.90
C SER A 3 -13.02 -6.15 -10.45
N VAL A 4 -13.33 -7.37 -10.02
CA VAL A 4 -13.86 -7.67 -8.69
C VAL A 4 -12.75 -8.22 -7.79
N ILE A 5 -12.62 -7.70 -6.57
CA ILE A 5 -11.66 -8.22 -5.58
C ILE A 5 -12.17 -9.57 -5.08
N ARG A 6 -11.60 -10.69 -5.51
CA ARG A 6 -12.05 -12.03 -5.09
C ARG A 6 -11.34 -12.56 -3.86
N GLY A 7 -10.09 -12.17 -3.64
CA GLY A 7 -9.33 -12.59 -2.47
C GLY A 7 -8.39 -11.52 -2.00
N THR A 8 -8.12 -11.51 -0.69
CA THR A 8 -7.15 -10.64 -0.03
C THR A 8 -6.16 -11.48 0.76
N GLY A 9 -4.92 -11.02 0.86
CA GLY A 9 -3.89 -11.66 1.65
C GLY A 9 -2.83 -10.68 2.09
N SER A 10 -2.20 -10.95 3.23
CA SER A 10 -1.12 -10.13 3.77
C SER A 10 -0.02 -10.97 4.39
N ALA A 11 1.18 -10.42 4.43
CA ALA A 11 2.34 -10.99 5.10
C ALA A 11 3.11 -9.89 5.82
N LEU A 12 3.52 -10.19 7.04
CA LEU A 12 4.38 -9.36 7.86
C LEU A 12 5.64 -10.16 8.17
N PRO A 13 6.82 -9.52 8.27
CA PRO A 13 8.01 -10.15 8.79
C PRO A 13 7.79 -10.81 10.15
N LYS A 14 8.65 -11.76 10.50
CA LYS A 14 8.61 -12.43 11.81
C LYS A 14 8.96 -11.51 12.97
N ARG A 15 9.89 -10.57 12.76
CA ARG A 15 10.40 -9.71 13.84
C ARG A 15 9.51 -8.48 14.01
N ARG A 16 8.78 -8.45 15.12
CA ARG A 16 8.06 -7.27 15.60
C ARG A 16 8.97 -6.45 16.53
N VAL A 17 9.05 -5.15 16.29
CA VAL A 17 9.85 -4.17 17.04
C VAL A 17 8.90 -3.14 17.64
N ASP A 18 8.97 -2.95 18.95
CA ASP A 18 8.20 -1.91 19.65
C ASP A 18 9.00 -0.61 19.82
N ASN A 19 8.36 0.43 20.35
CA ASN A 19 9.01 1.71 20.57
C ASN A 19 10.10 1.66 21.67
N ALA A 20 9.98 0.75 22.64
CA ALA A 20 10.97 0.62 23.71
C ALA A 20 12.30 0.07 23.17
N GLU A 21 12.25 -0.85 22.20
CA GLU A 21 13.43 -1.31 21.47
C GLU A 21 14.05 -0.19 20.63
N LEU A 22 13.25 0.61 19.90
CA LEU A 22 13.78 1.75 19.13
C LEU A 22 14.43 2.82 20.01
N ALA A 23 13.89 3.07 21.21
CA ALA A 23 14.46 4.03 22.16
C ALA A 23 15.85 3.63 22.67
N GLN A 24 16.27 2.37 22.49
CA GLN A 24 17.63 1.92 22.76
C GLN A 24 18.61 2.23 21.62
N MET A 25 18.09 2.52 20.42
CA MET A 25 18.87 2.73 19.20
C MET A 25 19.03 4.20 18.82
N VAL A 26 18.03 5.03 19.12
CA VAL A 26 17.99 6.45 18.75
C VAL A 26 17.38 7.30 19.87
N ASP A 27 17.78 8.58 19.97
CA ASP A 27 17.30 9.52 20.99
C ASP A 27 15.78 9.81 20.85
N THR A 28 14.94 8.97 21.46
CA THR A 28 13.48 9.04 21.42
C THR A 28 12.84 8.33 22.62
N THR A 29 11.52 8.43 22.77
CA THR A 29 10.73 7.69 23.78
C THR A 29 9.44 7.15 23.17
N ASP A 30 8.80 6.17 23.81
CA ASP A 30 7.49 5.65 23.39
C ASP A 30 6.45 6.76 23.32
N GLU A 31 6.37 7.59 24.36
CA GLU A 31 5.40 8.68 24.44
C GLU A 31 5.57 9.66 23.27
N TRP A 32 6.82 9.99 22.94
CA TRP A 32 7.11 10.90 21.84
C TRP A 32 6.70 10.33 20.49
N ILE A 33 6.97 9.04 20.24
CA ILE A 33 6.59 8.37 18.99
C ILE A 33 5.07 8.28 18.89
N VAL A 34 4.39 7.82 19.95
CA VAL A 34 2.93 7.65 19.96
C VAL A 34 2.23 8.99 19.77
N GLU A 35 2.63 10.04 20.49
CA GLU A 35 2.01 11.36 20.37
C GLU A 35 2.14 11.93 18.94
N ARG A 36 3.29 11.74 18.30
CA ARG A 36 3.55 12.34 16.98
C ARG A 36 3.04 11.52 15.82
N THR A 37 2.93 10.20 15.98
CA THR A 37 2.74 9.27 14.86
C THR A 37 1.57 8.32 15.06
N GLY A 38 1.18 8.05 16.30
CA GLY A 38 0.25 6.99 16.68
C GLY A 38 0.85 5.57 16.64
N ILE A 39 2.11 5.41 16.25
CA ILE A 39 2.74 4.11 16.05
C ILE A 39 3.24 3.54 17.39
N ARG A 40 2.94 2.26 17.65
CA ARG A 40 3.39 1.52 18.84
C ARG A 40 4.36 0.39 18.51
N SER A 41 4.23 -0.19 17.32
CA SER A 41 5.14 -1.21 16.81
C SER A 41 5.27 -1.17 15.30
N ARG A 42 6.31 -1.84 14.79
CA ARG A 42 6.49 -2.17 13.38
C ARG A 42 7.03 -3.59 13.24
N TYR A 43 7.03 -4.07 12.00
CA TYR A 43 7.69 -5.32 11.62
C TYR A 43 8.89 -5.01 10.75
N ILE A 44 10.00 -5.72 10.99
CA ILE A 44 11.28 -5.52 10.30
C ILE A 44 11.71 -6.84 9.70
N ALA A 45 11.98 -6.85 8.40
CA ALA A 45 12.46 -7.99 7.65
C ALA A 45 13.83 -8.45 8.16
N GLY A 46 13.92 -9.73 8.55
CA GLY A 46 15.15 -10.39 8.93
C GLY A 46 15.86 -11.06 7.75
N ASP A 47 16.78 -11.96 8.09
CA ASP A 47 17.53 -12.75 7.11
C ASP A 47 16.59 -13.67 6.32
N GLY A 48 16.69 -13.61 4.99
CA GLY A 48 15.85 -14.38 4.07
C GLY A 48 14.47 -13.77 3.80
N GLU A 49 14.04 -12.75 4.54
CA GLU A 49 12.79 -12.01 4.28
C GLU A 49 13.08 -10.85 3.31
N THR A 50 12.74 -11.04 2.03
CA THR A 50 12.89 -10.01 0.98
C THR A 50 11.53 -9.45 0.59
N THR A 51 11.53 -8.39 -0.22
CA THR A 51 10.29 -7.83 -0.77
C THR A 51 9.55 -8.87 -1.59
N ALA A 52 10.26 -9.65 -2.42
CA ALA A 52 9.65 -10.73 -3.20
C ALA A 52 9.14 -11.91 -2.32
N SER A 53 9.84 -12.27 -1.23
CA SER A 53 9.38 -13.37 -0.37
C SER A 53 8.10 -13.01 0.40
N LEU A 54 8.03 -11.77 0.93
CA LEU A 54 6.82 -11.26 1.59
C LEU A 54 5.65 -11.14 0.58
N ALA A 55 5.94 -10.63 -0.62
CA ALA A 55 4.96 -10.56 -1.71
C ALA A 55 4.39 -11.94 -2.06
N HIS A 56 5.24 -12.96 -2.14
CA HIS A 56 4.83 -14.35 -2.37
C HIS A 56 3.90 -14.86 -1.26
N GLU A 57 4.24 -14.67 0.02
CA GLU A 57 3.39 -15.11 1.12
C GLU A 57 2.01 -14.43 1.13
N ALA A 58 1.96 -13.12 0.85
CA ALA A 58 0.70 -12.40 0.71
C ALA A 58 -0.12 -12.91 -0.49
N ALA A 59 0.55 -13.17 -1.63
CA ALA A 59 -0.07 -13.68 -2.83
C ALA A 59 -0.71 -15.07 -2.64
N VAL A 60 -0.01 -16.01 -2.01
CA VAL A 60 -0.54 -17.34 -1.70
C VAL A 60 -1.85 -17.25 -0.91
N LYS A 61 -1.90 -16.37 0.10
CA LYS A 61 -3.10 -16.15 0.91
C LYS A 61 -4.23 -15.52 0.11
N ALA A 62 -3.93 -14.56 -0.76
CA ALA A 62 -4.92 -13.90 -1.60
C ALA A 62 -5.51 -14.84 -2.66
N ILE A 63 -4.67 -15.67 -3.30
CA ILE A 63 -5.08 -16.69 -4.27
C ILE A 63 -5.99 -17.73 -3.59
N ALA A 64 -5.58 -18.25 -2.43
CA ALA A 64 -6.38 -19.19 -1.66
C ALA A 64 -7.73 -18.57 -1.24
N ALA A 65 -7.75 -17.31 -0.78
CA ALA A 65 -8.98 -16.61 -0.42
C ALA A 65 -9.92 -16.37 -1.62
N ALA A 66 -9.38 -16.28 -2.84
CA ALA A 66 -10.16 -16.17 -4.06
C ALA A 66 -10.72 -17.53 -4.56
N GLY A 67 -10.28 -18.65 -3.96
CA GLY A 67 -10.64 -20.00 -4.43
C GLY A 67 -10.05 -20.33 -5.80
N LEU A 68 -8.88 -19.79 -6.13
CA LEU A 68 -8.15 -20.02 -7.38
C LEU A 68 -6.87 -20.82 -7.15
N GLU A 69 -6.34 -21.39 -8.22
CA GLU A 69 -4.99 -21.95 -8.26
C GLU A 69 -3.99 -20.91 -8.81
N PRO A 70 -2.69 -21.00 -8.48
CA PRO A 70 -1.69 -20.08 -9.03
C PRO A 70 -1.71 -19.99 -10.55
N THR A 71 -1.98 -21.11 -11.24
CA THR A 71 -2.06 -21.17 -12.72
C THR A 71 -3.23 -20.42 -13.32
N ASP A 72 -4.21 -19.98 -12.51
CA ASP A 72 -5.32 -19.15 -13.00
C ASP A 72 -4.92 -17.67 -13.15
N ILE A 73 -3.78 -17.26 -12.58
CA ILE A 73 -3.31 -15.87 -12.59
C ILE A 73 -2.61 -15.56 -13.92
N GLY A 74 -3.22 -14.68 -14.73
CA GLY A 74 -2.67 -14.24 -16.02
C GLY A 74 -1.86 -12.94 -15.96
N LEU A 75 -1.89 -12.23 -14.83
CA LEU A 75 -1.22 -10.94 -14.65
C LEU A 75 -0.74 -10.78 -13.20
N ILE A 76 0.51 -10.34 -13.00
CA ILE A 76 1.08 -9.93 -11.72
C ILE A 76 1.57 -8.50 -11.85
N VAL A 77 0.98 -7.59 -11.06
CA VAL A 77 1.43 -6.20 -10.95
C VAL A 77 1.88 -5.95 -9.51
N LEU A 78 3.18 -5.74 -9.31
CA LEU A 78 3.77 -5.56 -7.97
C LEU A 78 4.22 -4.11 -7.77
N ALA A 79 3.60 -3.41 -6.83
CA ALA A 79 4.00 -2.10 -6.38
C ALA A 79 5.10 -2.20 -5.31
N THR A 80 6.27 -1.63 -5.59
CA THR A 80 7.37 -1.53 -4.62
C THR A 80 8.31 -0.38 -4.96
N ALA A 81 8.89 0.24 -3.93
CA ALA A 81 10.06 1.11 -4.04
C ALA A 81 11.34 0.46 -3.48
N THR A 82 11.24 -0.75 -2.93
CA THR A 82 12.36 -1.53 -2.40
C THR A 82 12.46 -2.90 -3.08
N PRO A 83 12.58 -2.96 -4.42
CA PRO A 83 12.69 -4.23 -5.11
C PRO A 83 13.98 -4.94 -4.72
N ASP A 84 13.96 -6.28 -4.75
CA ASP A 84 15.15 -7.08 -4.42
C ASP A 84 16.34 -6.77 -5.36
N HIS A 85 16.06 -6.41 -6.62
CA HIS A 85 17.04 -6.02 -7.63
C HIS A 85 16.50 -4.87 -8.48
N THR A 86 17.39 -4.11 -9.12
CA THR A 86 16.98 -3.15 -10.16
C THR A 86 16.32 -3.87 -11.36
N PHE A 87 16.86 -5.03 -11.72
CA PHE A 87 16.26 -6.01 -12.63
C PHE A 87 16.88 -7.39 -12.35
N PRO A 88 16.16 -8.51 -12.56
CA PRO A 88 14.75 -8.61 -12.97
C PRO A 88 13.77 -8.11 -11.89
N SER A 89 12.50 -7.88 -12.28
CA SER A 89 11.46 -7.33 -11.40
C SER A 89 11.10 -8.28 -10.25
N SER A 90 10.62 -7.74 -9.15
CA SER A 90 10.12 -8.51 -8.01
C SER A 90 8.89 -9.36 -8.41
N ALA A 91 8.05 -8.85 -9.32
CA ALA A 91 6.91 -9.59 -9.87
C ALA A 91 7.33 -10.90 -10.56
N THR A 92 8.40 -10.89 -11.36
CA THR A 92 8.89 -12.12 -12.03
C THR A 92 9.50 -13.12 -11.04
N LYS A 93 10.06 -12.65 -9.92
CA LYS A 93 10.45 -13.54 -8.82
C LYS A 93 9.23 -14.19 -8.17
N VAL A 94 8.20 -13.40 -7.87
CA VAL A 94 6.94 -13.92 -7.29
C VAL A 94 6.27 -14.91 -8.22
N GLN A 95 6.22 -14.63 -9.53
CA GLN A 95 5.76 -15.58 -10.55
C GLN A 95 6.45 -16.94 -10.41
N ALA A 96 7.78 -16.95 -10.39
CA ALA A 96 8.56 -18.17 -10.26
C ALA A 96 8.31 -18.89 -8.92
N LEU A 97 8.20 -18.15 -7.81
CA LEU A 97 7.89 -18.70 -6.48
C LEU A 97 6.50 -19.33 -6.41
N LEU A 98 5.52 -18.77 -7.14
CA LEU A 98 4.17 -19.31 -7.26
C LEU A 98 4.07 -20.51 -8.23
N GLY A 99 5.16 -20.85 -8.94
CA GLY A 99 5.16 -21.93 -9.93
C GLY A 99 4.37 -21.60 -11.21
N ILE A 100 4.16 -20.31 -11.52
CA ILE A 100 3.43 -19.88 -12.70
C ILE A 100 4.38 -19.89 -13.91
N ASN A 101 4.13 -20.76 -14.89
CA ASN A 101 5.01 -20.89 -16.05
C ASN A 101 4.94 -19.69 -17.00
N ASP A 102 3.75 -19.13 -17.22
CA ASP A 102 3.52 -18.02 -18.14
C ASP A 102 2.44 -17.09 -17.59
N CYS A 103 2.78 -15.82 -17.42
CA CYS A 103 1.86 -14.72 -17.18
C CYS A 103 2.56 -13.39 -17.43
N ILE A 104 1.81 -12.30 -17.57
CA ILE A 104 2.39 -10.95 -17.60
C ILE A 104 2.86 -10.60 -16.18
N ALA A 105 4.10 -10.16 -16.00
CA ALA A 105 4.63 -9.81 -14.67
C ALA A 105 5.56 -8.59 -14.70
N PHE A 106 5.23 -7.54 -13.94
CA PHE A 106 6.07 -6.34 -13.85
C PHE A 106 5.86 -5.58 -12.54
N ASP A 107 6.85 -4.73 -12.21
CA ASP A 107 6.79 -3.85 -11.05
C ASP A 107 6.27 -2.46 -11.44
N VAL A 108 5.57 -1.80 -10.51
CA VAL A 108 5.12 -0.41 -10.61
C VAL A 108 5.78 0.40 -9.49
N HIS A 109 6.46 1.49 -9.86
CA HIS A 109 7.16 2.33 -8.90
C HIS A 109 6.45 3.68 -8.72
N ALA A 110 5.68 3.80 -7.63
CA ALA A 110 5.00 5.03 -7.22
C ALA A 110 5.02 5.20 -5.68
N VAL A 111 6.08 4.69 -5.03
CA VAL A 111 6.30 4.75 -3.57
C VAL A 111 5.06 4.30 -2.80
N CYS A 112 4.61 5.02 -1.78
CA CYS A 112 3.46 4.65 -0.94
C CYS A 112 2.13 4.59 -1.70
N THR A 113 2.01 5.33 -2.81
CA THR A 113 0.83 5.30 -3.70
C THR A 113 0.89 4.14 -4.70
N GLY A 114 2.02 3.42 -4.74
CA GLY A 114 2.30 2.40 -5.73
C GLY A 114 1.18 1.38 -5.86
N PHE A 115 0.56 0.97 -4.75
CA PHE A 115 -0.52 0.00 -4.79
C PHE A 115 -1.75 0.48 -5.57
N LEU A 116 -2.16 1.74 -5.43
CA LEU A 116 -3.30 2.28 -6.19
C LEU A 116 -2.96 2.47 -7.68
N TYR A 117 -1.71 2.80 -7.99
CA TYR A 117 -1.22 2.79 -9.36
C TYR A 117 -1.27 1.38 -9.96
N ALA A 118 -0.76 0.39 -9.23
CA ALA A 118 -0.80 -1.02 -9.63
C ALA A 118 -2.25 -1.53 -9.80
N LEU A 119 -3.15 -1.15 -8.88
CA LEU A 119 -4.57 -1.48 -8.94
C LEU A 119 -5.24 -0.94 -10.21
N SER A 120 -4.99 0.34 -10.55
CA SER A 120 -5.56 0.97 -11.74
C SER A 120 -5.02 0.38 -13.04
N VAL A 121 -3.72 0.06 -13.08
CA VAL A 121 -3.10 -0.63 -14.22
C VAL A 121 -3.69 -2.03 -14.38
N ALA A 122 -3.79 -2.80 -13.31
CA ALA A 122 -4.40 -4.13 -13.33
C ALA A 122 -5.87 -4.07 -13.74
N ASP A 123 -6.66 -3.12 -13.22
CA ASP A 123 -8.06 -2.92 -13.63
C ASP A 123 -8.17 -2.68 -15.14
N SER A 124 -7.32 -1.81 -15.69
CA SER A 124 -7.30 -1.50 -17.11
C SER A 124 -6.96 -2.73 -17.96
N MET A 125 -6.00 -3.55 -17.52
CA MET A 125 -5.58 -4.76 -18.23
C MET A 125 -6.63 -5.88 -18.14
N VAL A 126 -7.29 -6.05 -16.99
CA VAL A 126 -8.39 -7.01 -16.81
C VAL A 126 -9.58 -6.59 -17.68
N ARG A 127 -10.00 -5.32 -17.60
CA ARG A 127 -11.11 -4.78 -18.42
C ARG A 127 -10.82 -4.80 -19.92
N GLY A 128 -9.55 -4.62 -20.29
CA GLY A 128 -9.07 -4.73 -21.66
C GLY A 128 -8.91 -6.18 -22.16
N GLY A 129 -9.15 -7.18 -21.31
CA GLY A 129 -9.08 -8.60 -21.67
C GLY A 129 -7.67 -9.18 -21.75
N SER A 130 -6.65 -8.47 -21.24
CA SER A 130 -5.27 -8.97 -21.22
C SER A 130 -5.07 -10.12 -20.22
N ALA A 131 -5.90 -10.18 -19.17
CA ALA A 131 -5.93 -11.28 -18.22
C ALA A 131 -7.33 -11.41 -17.61
N LYS A 132 -7.77 -12.64 -17.31
CA LYS A 132 -9.04 -12.90 -16.62
C LYS A 132 -8.91 -12.69 -15.11
N ALA A 133 -7.80 -13.14 -14.53
CA ALA A 133 -7.45 -12.93 -13.13
C ALA A 133 -6.08 -12.26 -13.00
N ALA A 134 -5.99 -11.25 -12.15
CA ALA A 134 -4.78 -10.49 -11.89
C ALA A 134 -4.46 -10.48 -10.39
N LEU A 135 -3.18 -10.66 -10.08
CA LEU A 135 -2.63 -10.51 -8.74
C LEU A 135 -2.01 -9.12 -8.63
N VAL A 136 -2.54 -8.30 -7.73
CA VAL A 136 -2.05 -6.94 -7.45
C VAL A 136 -1.42 -6.94 -6.08
N ILE A 137 -0.14 -6.61 -5.99
CA ILE A 137 0.64 -6.71 -4.75
C ILE A 137 1.21 -5.35 -4.40
N GLY A 138 1.12 -4.94 -3.14
CA GLY A 138 1.97 -3.91 -2.56
C GLY A 138 2.93 -4.57 -1.60
N ALA A 139 4.24 -4.45 -1.80
CA ALA A 139 5.23 -5.11 -0.96
C ALA A 139 6.47 -4.24 -0.78
N GLU A 140 6.95 -4.17 0.46
CA GLU A 140 8.03 -3.27 0.85
C GLU A 140 8.88 -3.87 1.96
N THR A 141 10.19 -3.67 1.83
CA THR A 141 11.15 -3.81 2.93
C THR A 141 11.88 -2.49 3.15
N PHE A 142 11.08 -1.47 3.47
CA PHE A 142 11.49 -0.08 3.66
C PHE A 142 12.60 0.08 4.70
N SER A 143 12.66 -0.79 5.71
CA SER A 143 13.72 -0.85 6.72
C SER A 143 15.14 -0.85 6.12
N ARG A 144 15.32 -1.38 4.91
CA ARG A 144 16.61 -1.45 4.19
C ARG A 144 17.11 -0.09 3.71
N ILE A 145 16.19 0.86 3.47
CA ILE A 145 16.49 2.22 3.03
C ILE A 145 16.33 3.25 4.14
N LEU A 146 16.12 2.84 5.40
CA LEU A 146 16.10 3.76 6.54
C LEU A 146 17.51 4.11 7.00
N ASP A 147 17.64 5.36 7.43
CA ASP A 147 18.76 5.84 8.21
C ASP A 147 18.42 5.68 9.70
N TRP A 148 19.03 4.69 10.34
CA TRP A 148 18.70 4.32 11.73
C TRP A 148 19.20 5.34 12.76
N GLU A 149 20.00 6.31 12.34
CA GLU A 149 20.43 7.44 13.18
C GLU A 149 19.45 8.63 13.08
N ASP A 150 18.61 8.68 12.03
CA ASP A 150 17.60 9.72 11.83
C ASP A 150 16.26 9.36 12.49
N ARG A 151 16.07 9.80 13.73
CA ARG A 151 14.80 9.63 14.47
C ARG A 151 13.58 10.21 13.77
N THR A 152 13.75 11.13 12.83
CA THR A 152 12.62 11.78 12.15
C THR A 152 11.98 10.88 11.10
N THR A 153 12.67 9.79 10.70
CA THR A 153 12.20 8.85 9.68
C THR A 153 12.21 7.40 10.16
N CYS A 154 13.24 6.94 10.89
CA CYS A 154 13.37 5.52 11.25
C CYS A 154 12.24 5.00 12.15
N VAL A 155 11.61 5.89 12.92
CA VAL A 155 10.45 5.58 13.76
C VAL A 155 9.12 5.55 12.99
N LEU A 156 9.09 5.81 11.68
CA LEU A 156 7.85 5.89 10.91
C LEU A 156 7.52 4.63 10.14
N PHE A 157 8.54 3.90 9.69
CA PHE A 157 8.38 2.87 8.69
C PHE A 157 8.51 1.46 9.26
N GLY A 158 7.94 0.51 8.53
CA GLY A 158 8.06 -0.92 8.73
C GLY A 158 8.01 -1.63 7.38
N ASP A 159 8.05 -2.95 7.44
CA ASP A 159 8.06 -3.83 6.28
C ASP A 159 6.80 -4.69 6.24
N GLY A 160 6.43 -5.14 5.03
CA GLY A 160 5.28 -6.02 4.85
C GLY A 160 4.85 -6.15 3.40
N ALA A 161 3.84 -6.97 3.18
CA ALA A 161 3.18 -7.13 1.90
C ALA A 161 1.67 -7.32 2.07
N GLY A 162 0.91 -6.81 1.12
CA GLY A 162 -0.51 -7.09 0.93
C GLY A 162 -0.79 -7.37 -0.54
N ALA A 163 -1.74 -8.27 -0.81
CA ALA A 163 -2.09 -8.70 -2.15
C ALA A 163 -3.61 -8.82 -2.32
N LEU A 164 -4.09 -8.49 -3.52
CA LEU A 164 -5.45 -8.72 -3.98
C LEU A 164 -5.46 -9.59 -5.23
N VAL A 165 -6.48 -10.43 -5.34
CA VAL A 165 -6.85 -11.07 -6.60
C VAL A 165 -8.02 -10.32 -7.21
N LEU A 166 -7.83 -9.78 -8.40
CA LEU A 166 -8.89 -9.19 -9.23
C LEU A 166 -9.36 -10.21 -10.26
N VAL A 167 -10.67 -10.34 -10.46
CA VAL A 167 -11.26 -11.16 -11.52
C VAL A 167 -12.21 -10.32 -12.36
N GLY A 168 -12.12 -10.43 -13.68
CA GLY A 168 -13.03 -9.76 -14.61
C GLY A 168 -14.41 -10.43 -14.59
N GLU A 169 -15.45 -9.69 -14.17
CA GLU A 169 -16.82 -10.19 -14.03
C GLU A 169 -17.86 -9.17 -14.50
N ASP A 170 -19.02 -9.65 -14.92
CA ASP A 170 -20.17 -8.78 -15.19
C ASP A 170 -21.01 -8.57 -13.92
N GLY A 171 -21.56 -7.37 -13.77
CA GLY A 171 -22.38 -6.99 -12.61
C GLY A 171 -21.97 -5.65 -12.01
N GLU A 172 -22.49 -5.39 -10.80
CA GLU A 172 -22.31 -4.11 -10.12
C GLU A 172 -21.12 -4.07 -9.15
N ALA A 173 -20.56 -5.21 -8.78
CA ALA A 173 -19.41 -5.31 -7.89
C ALA A 173 -18.08 -4.92 -8.57
N GLY A 174 -17.07 -4.65 -7.76
CA GLY A 174 -15.70 -4.37 -8.19
C GLY A 174 -15.34 -2.89 -8.21
N ILE A 175 -14.26 -2.57 -8.92
CA ILE A 175 -13.72 -1.21 -9.01
C ILE A 175 -14.68 -0.33 -9.80
N LEU A 176 -15.21 0.71 -9.14
CA LEU A 176 -16.16 1.66 -9.72
C LEU A 176 -15.43 2.80 -10.41
N ALA A 177 -14.41 3.36 -9.74
CA ALA A 177 -13.58 4.42 -10.27
C ALA A 177 -12.19 4.41 -9.61
N THR A 178 -11.18 4.86 -10.36
CA THR A 178 -9.85 5.19 -9.84
C THR A 178 -9.47 6.60 -10.26
N ARG A 179 -8.70 7.30 -9.41
CA ARG A 179 -8.09 8.61 -9.71
C ARG A 179 -6.65 8.61 -9.23
N LEU A 180 -5.74 9.00 -10.12
CA LEU A 180 -4.30 8.98 -9.88
C LEU A 180 -3.69 10.30 -10.34
N HIS A 181 -2.75 10.82 -9.57
CA HIS A 181 -2.12 12.12 -9.78
C HIS A 181 -0.66 12.11 -9.37
N ALA A 182 0.12 13.02 -9.96
CA ALA A 182 1.51 13.25 -9.59
C ALA A 182 1.90 14.72 -9.74
N ASP A 183 2.84 15.16 -8.90
CA ASP A 183 3.50 16.46 -9.01
C ASP A 183 5.00 16.35 -8.71
N GLY A 184 5.77 16.16 -9.78
CA GLY A 184 7.23 16.00 -9.77
C GLY A 184 8.03 17.19 -9.26
N ARG A 185 7.40 18.37 -9.09
CA ARG A 185 8.09 19.58 -8.59
C ARG A 185 8.45 19.46 -7.11
N HIS A 186 7.87 18.48 -6.40
CA HIS A 186 8.07 18.25 -4.97
C HIS A 186 9.01 17.07 -4.66
N ASN A 187 9.80 16.62 -5.64
CA ASN A 187 10.73 15.50 -5.48
C ASN A 187 11.75 15.68 -4.33
N ASP A 188 12.08 16.92 -3.95
CA ASP A 188 13.02 17.21 -2.86
C ASP A 188 12.38 17.11 -1.45
N MET A 189 11.08 16.81 -1.36
CA MET A 189 10.35 16.73 -0.09
C MET A 189 10.31 15.32 0.52
N LEU A 190 10.32 14.28 -0.31
CA LEU A 190 10.35 12.88 0.12
C LEU A 190 11.03 12.03 -0.97
N TYR A 191 12.26 11.60 -0.70
CA TYR A 191 13.12 10.94 -1.67
C TYR A 191 14.11 9.99 -1.00
N VAL A 192 14.84 9.21 -1.80
CA VAL A 192 16.06 8.53 -1.36
C VAL A 192 17.28 9.25 -1.92
N ASP A 193 18.33 9.43 -1.13
CA ASP A 193 19.58 10.11 -1.55
C ASP A 193 20.53 9.23 -2.38
N GLY A 194 19.99 8.17 -3.00
CA GLY A 194 20.71 7.25 -3.88
C GLY A 194 20.00 6.98 -5.19
N GLY A 195 20.69 6.27 -6.09
CA GLY A 195 20.13 5.87 -7.38
C GLY A 195 21.16 5.15 -8.24
N PRO A 196 20.78 4.09 -8.97
CA PRO A 196 21.71 3.31 -9.79
C PRO A 196 22.36 4.13 -10.91
N SER A 197 21.66 5.16 -11.42
CA SER A 197 22.17 6.04 -12.48
C SER A 197 22.95 7.25 -11.97
N THR A 198 22.96 7.52 -10.66
CA THR A 198 23.56 8.73 -10.08
C THR A 198 24.68 8.38 -9.11
N THR A 199 24.35 7.75 -7.98
CA THR A 199 25.33 7.43 -6.93
C THR A 199 25.85 6.01 -7.01
N GLY A 200 25.19 5.12 -7.76
CA GLY A 200 25.51 3.69 -7.77
C GLY A 200 25.17 2.98 -6.45
N THR A 201 24.43 3.63 -5.55
CA THR A 201 23.98 3.09 -4.27
C THR A 201 22.45 3.14 -4.19
N VAL A 202 21.86 2.37 -3.28
CA VAL A 202 20.41 2.44 -3.01
C VAL A 202 20.00 3.73 -2.30
N GLY A 203 20.91 4.34 -1.53
CA GLY A 203 20.64 5.52 -0.72
C GLY A 203 19.76 5.25 0.50
N LYS A 204 19.42 6.33 1.21
CA LYS A 204 18.59 6.36 2.40
C LYS A 204 17.44 7.35 2.23
N LEU A 205 16.32 7.06 2.87
CA LEU A 205 15.14 7.89 2.84
C LEU A 205 15.38 9.24 3.54
N ARG A 206 14.92 10.32 2.90
CA ARG A 206 14.97 11.70 3.36
C ARG A 206 13.58 12.31 3.24
N MET A 207 13.17 13.04 4.28
CA MET A 207 11.81 13.56 4.36
C MET A 207 11.73 14.94 5.02
N LYS A 208 11.00 15.87 4.40
CA LYS A 208 10.55 17.14 4.98
C LYS A 208 9.14 16.97 5.57
N GLY A 209 9.07 16.37 6.76
CA GLY A 209 7.81 15.83 7.31
C GLY A 209 6.65 16.83 7.45
N ARG A 210 6.93 18.10 7.77
CA ARG A 210 5.88 19.13 7.93
C ARG A 210 5.25 19.50 6.58
N GLU A 211 6.07 19.59 5.55
CA GLU A 211 5.69 19.91 4.19
C GLU A 211 4.90 18.72 3.59
N VAL A 212 5.40 17.49 3.77
CA VAL A 212 4.69 16.25 3.39
C VAL A 212 3.30 16.20 4.02
N PHE A 213 3.18 16.45 5.32
CA PHE A 213 1.88 16.46 6.03
C PHE A 213 0.89 17.45 5.40
N ARG A 214 1.34 18.67 5.08
CA ARG A 214 0.47 19.71 4.50
C ARG A 214 -0.07 19.29 3.13
N HIS A 215 0.80 18.76 2.27
CA HIS A 215 0.40 18.29 0.95
C HIS A 215 -0.52 17.06 1.04
N ALA A 216 -0.26 16.14 1.98
CA ALA A 216 -1.08 14.96 2.21
C ALA A 216 -2.54 15.29 2.53
N VAL A 217 -2.79 16.14 3.51
CA VAL A 217 -4.17 16.47 3.92
C VAL A 217 -4.95 17.16 2.80
N VAL A 218 -4.29 17.96 1.97
CA VAL A 218 -4.94 18.63 0.83
C VAL A 218 -5.26 17.62 -0.27
N ASN A 219 -4.23 16.94 -0.78
CA ASN A 219 -4.34 16.08 -1.96
C ASN A 219 -5.24 14.86 -1.72
N LEU A 220 -5.20 14.27 -0.52
CA LEU A 220 -6.03 13.11 -0.16
C LEU A 220 -7.52 13.48 -0.12
N ALA A 221 -7.88 14.59 0.54
CA ALA A 221 -9.27 15.03 0.59
C ALA A 221 -9.81 15.38 -0.82
N ASP A 222 -8.99 16.00 -1.66
CA ASP A 222 -9.39 16.39 -3.01
C ASP A 222 -9.61 15.15 -3.91
N VAL A 223 -8.69 14.17 -3.88
CA VAL A 223 -8.80 12.94 -4.69
C VAL A 223 -9.93 12.02 -4.21
N LEU A 224 -10.23 12.02 -2.91
CA LEU A 224 -11.34 11.26 -2.37
C LEU A 224 -12.69 11.81 -2.86
N GLY A 225 -12.84 13.14 -2.85
CA GLY A 225 -14.02 13.78 -3.45
C GLY A 225 -14.12 13.49 -4.95
N GLU A 226 -13.00 13.53 -5.67
CA GLU A 226 -12.96 13.23 -7.11
C GLU A 226 -13.40 11.79 -7.42
N VAL A 227 -12.90 10.79 -6.69
CA VAL A 227 -13.21 9.38 -6.96
C VAL A 227 -14.65 9.04 -6.61
N LEU A 228 -15.21 9.61 -5.54
CA LEU A 228 -16.61 9.43 -5.18
C LEU A 228 -17.55 10.05 -6.22
N ASN A 229 -17.27 11.29 -6.65
CA ASN A 229 -18.02 11.93 -7.74
C ASN A 229 -17.96 11.09 -9.03
N ALA A 230 -16.78 10.54 -9.35
CA ALA A 230 -16.59 9.68 -10.51
C ALA A 230 -17.36 8.35 -10.42
N ALA A 231 -17.56 7.84 -9.20
CA ALA A 231 -18.34 6.64 -8.92
C ALA A 231 -19.84 6.93 -8.74
N GLY A 232 -20.26 8.20 -8.74
CA GLY A 232 -21.65 8.61 -8.54
C GLY A 232 -22.14 8.47 -7.09
N HIS A 233 -21.25 8.63 -6.11
CA HIS A 233 -21.52 8.47 -4.68
C HIS A 233 -21.19 9.72 -3.87
N GLU A 234 -21.87 9.88 -2.75
CA GLU A 234 -21.56 10.89 -1.74
C GLU A 234 -20.73 10.30 -0.58
N PRO A 235 -19.98 11.11 0.19
CA PRO A 235 -19.22 10.61 1.35
C PRO A 235 -20.06 9.82 2.36
N SER A 236 -21.36 10.13 2.50
CA SER A 236 -22.28 9.39 3.38
C SER A 236 -22.54 7.95 2.95
N ASP A 237 -22.35 7.64 1.66
CA ASP A 237 -22.55 6.29 1.10
C ASP A 237 -21.38 5.35 1.41
N VAL A 238 -20.24 5.88 1.86
CA VAL A 238 -19.03 5.11 2.12
C VAL A 238 -19.19 4.31 3.40
N ASP A 239 -19.01 3.00 3.32
CA ASP A 239 -19.03 2.11 4.47
C ASP A 239 -17.67 2.09 5.17
N TRP A 240 -16.58 2.03 4.38
CA TRP A 240 -15.21 2.01 4.90
C TRP A 240 -14.23 2.85 4.09
N VAL A 241 -13.32 3.51 4.79
CA VAL A 241 -12.11 4.11 4.23
C VAL A 241 -10.92 3.26 4.63
N VAL A 242 -10.12 2.84 3.67
CA VAL A 242 -8.85 2.13 3.89
C VAL A 242 -7.71 3.01 3.39
N PRO A 243 -7.21 3.93 4.25
CA PRO A 243 -6.19 4.88 3.85
C PRO A 243 -4.79 4.27 3.94
N HIS A 244 -3.84 4.90 3.26
CA HIS A 244 -2.42 4.71 3.53
C HIS A 244 -2.08 5.08 4.98
N GLN A 245 -1.52 4.12 5.71
CA GLN A 245 -1.17 4.19 7.13
C GLN A 245 0.15 4.96 7.36
N ALA A 246 0.19 6.23 6.98
CA ALA A 246 1.41 7.05 7.10
C ALA A 246 1.70 7.47 8.55
N ASN A 247 0.69 7.99 9.23
CA ASN A 247 0.64 8.28 10.66
C ASN A 247 -0.81 8.65 11.04
N MET A 248 -1.17 8.46 12.31
CA MET A 248 -2.52 8.72 12.81
C MET A 248 -3.01 10.15 12.54
N ARG A 249 -2.11 11.14 12.60
CA ARG A 249 -2.49 12.56 12.44
C ARG A 249 -2.97 12.89 11.04
N ILE A 250 -2.40 12.26 10.01
CA ILE A 250 -2.86 12.41 8.61
C ILE A 250 -4.24 11.77 8.47
N LEU A 251 -4.41 10.54 8.99
CA LEU A 251 -5.69 9.82 8.96
C LEU A 251 -6.81 10.66 9.60
N ASP A 252 -6.56 11.16 10.81
CA ASP A 252 -7.52 12.01 11.54
C ASP A 252 -7.84 13.32 10.79
N ALA A 253 -6.82 13.95 10.19
CA ALA A 253 -6.99 15.20 9.48
C ALA A 253 -7.79 15.03 8.19
N THR A 254 -7.52 13.97 7.42
CA THR A 254 -8.27 13.64 6.20
C THR A 254 -9.72 13.26 6.54
N ALA A 255 -9.94 12.41 7.55
CA ALA A 255 -11.28 12.02 7.99
C ALA A 255 -12.12 13.23 8.41
N ARG A 256 -11.55 14.14 9.23
CA ARG A 256 -12.23 15.39 9.63
C ARG A 256 -12.53 16.30 8.45
N LYS A 257 -11.59 16.46 7.51
CA LYS A 257 -11.79 17.34 6.34
C LYS A 257 -12.93 16.85 5.44
N LEU A 258 -13.20 15.54 5.44
CA LEU A 258 -14.24 14.89 4.63
C LEU A 258 -15.56 14.66 5.37
N GLY A 259 -15.62 14.97 6.67
CA GLY A 259 -16.80 14.71 7.49
C GLY A 259 -17.08 13.22 7.70
N LEU A 260 -16.07 12.37 7.58
CA LEU A 260 -16.22 10.91 7.73
C LEU A 260 -16.12 10.51 9.21
N PRO A 261 -17.02 9.63 9.70
CA PRO A 261 -16.95 9.12 11.06
C PRO A 261 -15.63 8.35 11.29
N PRO A 262 -14.88 8.61 12.38
CA PRO A 262 -13.61 7.92 12.66
C PRO A 262 -13.75 6.38 12.69
N GLU A 263 -14.89 5.86 13.13
CA GLU A 263 -15.19 4.44 13.19
C GLU A 263 -15.28 3.75 11.81
N LYS A 264 -15.46 4.52 10.73
CA LYS A 264 -15.44 4.02 9.34
C LYS A 264 -14.03 4.00 8.74
N VAL A 265 -13.01 4.43 9.48
CA VAL A 265 -11.63 4.44 9.00
C VAL A 265 -10.90 3.21 9.51
N VAL A 266 -10.34 2.43 8.59
CA VAL A 266 -9.49 1.29 8.96
C VAL A 266 -8.12 1.80 9.41
N VAL A 267 -7.80 1.55 10.67
CA VAL A 267 -6.54 1.94 11.30
C VAL A 267 -5.74 0.70 11.66
N THR A 268 -4.50 0.64 11.18
CA THR A 268 -3.50 -0.37 11.56
C THR A 268 -2.09 0.21 11.75
N VAL A 269 -1.93 1.53 11.58
CA VAL A 269 -0.65 2.25 11.72
C VAL A 269 -0.01 2.07 13.09
N ASP A 270 -0.82 1.87 14.14
CA ASP A 270 -0.36 1.59 15.51
C ASP A 270 0.42 0.28 15.60
N GLN A 271 0.06 -0.71 14.77
CA GLN A 271 0.62 -2.07 14.79
C GLN A 271 1.68 -2.30 13.71
N HIS A 272 1.47 -1.73 12.52
CA HIS A 272 2.29 -2.00 11.33
C HIS A 272 3.24 -0.87 10.95
N ALA A 273 3.07 0.32 11.53
CA ALA A 273 3.70 1.56 11.07
C ALA A 273 3.38 1.85 9.59
N ASN A 274 4.21 2.67 8.94
CA ASN A 274 4.11 2.94 7.52
C ASN A 274 4.86 1.86 6.72
N THR A 275 4.12 1.00 6.01
CA THR A 275 4.68 -0.05 5.14
C THR A 275 4.66 0.33 3.65
N SER A 276 4.68 1.64 3.33
CA SER A 276 4.64 2.19 1.97
C SER A 276 3.55 1.52 1.11
N ALA A 277 3.86 0.94 -0.05
CA ALA A 277 2.90 0.33 -0.96
C ALA A 277 2.12 -0.84 -0.34
N ALA A 278 2.67 -1.53 0.65
CA ALA A 278 1.98 -2.63 1.33
C ALA A 278 0.84 -2.15 2.24
N SER A 279 0.83 -0.86 2.59
CA SER A 279 0.00 -0.32 3.66
C SER A 279 -1.51 -0.47 3.43
N VAL A 280 -2.01 -0.03 2.26
CA VAL A 280 -3.43 -0.13 1.91
C VAL A 280 -3.91 -1.58 1.79
N PRO A 281 -3.25 -2.47 1.01
CA PRO A 281 -3.75 -3.85 0.88
C PRO A 281 -3.62 -4.65 2.17
N LEU A 282 -2.64 -4.35 3.02
CA LEU A 282 -2.50 -4.98 4.32
C LEU A 282 -3.63 -4.55 5.27
N ALA A 283 -3.94 -3.25 5.34
CA ALA A 283 -5.06 -2.74 6.13
C ALA A 283 -6.41 -3.31 5.63
N LEU A 284 -6.59 -3.40 4.31
CA LEU A 284 -7.77 -4.00 3.69
C LEU A 284 -7.92 -5.48 4.10
N ASP A 285 -6.85 -6.28 3.99
CA ASP A 285 -6.88 -7.70 4.37
C ASP A 285 -7.23 -7.90 5.84
N VAL A 286 -6.71 -7.05 6.75
CA VAL A 286 -7.06 -7.10 8.17
C VAL A 286 -8.56 -6.88 8.37
N ALA A 287 -9.11 -5.81 7.79
CA ALA A 287 -10.52 -5.44 7.96
C ALA A 287 -11.48 -6.42 7.26
N VAL A 288 -11.04 -7.09 6.20
CA VAL A 288 -11.81 -8.20 5.59
C VAL A 288 -11.80 -9.42 6.51
N ARG A 289 -10.63 -9.81 7.03
CA ARG A 289 -10.48 -11.04 7.83
C ARG A 289 -11.14 -10.96 9.20
N ASP A 290 -11.22 -9.77 9.79
CA ASP A 290 -11.92 -9.57 11.07
C ASP A 290 -13.41 -9.25 10.94
N GLY A 291 -13.94 -9.25 9.71
CA GLY A 291 -15.37 -9.16 9.41
C GLY A 291 -15.95 -7.74 9.41
N ARG A 292 -15.11 -6.70 9.53
CA ARG A 292 -15.52 -5.30 9.38
C ARG A 292 -16.01 -5.00 7.97
N ILE A 293 -15.22 -5.35 6.95
CA ILE A 293 -15.56 -5.17 5.53
C ILE A 293 -16.28 -6.42 5.03
N GLN A 294 -17.49 -6.24 4.49
CA GLN A 294 -18.34 -7.30 3.96
C GLN A 294 -18.69 -7.07 2.48
N ARG A 295 -19.07 -8.16 1.80
CA ARG A 295 -19.51 -8.08 0.39
C ARG A 295 -20.73 -7.17 0.28
N GLY A 296 -20.69 -6.24 -0.67
CA GLY A 296 -21.68 -5.19 -0.88
C GLY A 296 -21.23 -3.81 -0.40
N ASP A 297 -20.26 -3.75 0.52
CA ASP A 297 -19.79 -2.48 1.08
C ASP A 297 -19.18 -1.58 0.00
N LEU A 298 -19.47 -0.28 0.08
CA LEU A 298 -18.71 0.75 -0.63
C LEU A 298 -17.45 1.09 0.16
N ILE A 299 -16.30 0.64 -0.34
CA ILE A 299 -15.01 0.95 0.25
C ILE A 299 -14.27 1.99 -0.60
N VAL A 300 -13.56 2.89 0.07
CA VAL A 300 -12.65 3.83 -0.57
C VAL A 300 -11.22 3.57 -0.12
N LEU A 301 -10.35 3.33 -1.08
CA LEU A 301 -8.91 3.19 -0.87
C LEU A 301 -8.25 4.52 -1.22
N GLU A 302 -7.32 5.01 -0.41
CA GLU A 302 -6.55 6.22 -0.75
C GLU A 302 -5.09 6.13 -0.31
N ALA A 303 -4.20 6.80 -1.03
CA ALA A 303 -2.79 6.83 -0.69
C ALA A 303 -2.08 8.08 -1.24
N MET A 304 -0.98 8.45 -0.59
CA MET A 304 -0.04 9.46 -1.06
C MET A 304 1.40 9.04 -0.70
N GLY A 305 2.35 9.35 -1.57
CA GLY A 305 3.77 9.02 -1.42
C GLY A 305 4.69 9.99 -2.14
N GLY A 306 6.00 9.70 -2.09
CA GLY A 306 7.05 10.46 -2.77
C GLY A 306 6.80 10.62 -4.28
N GLY A 307 7.34 11.71 -4.85
CA GLY A 307 7.08 12.13 -6.23
C GLY A 307 6.72 13.62 -6.35
N PHE A 308 5.70 14.16 -5.68
CA PHE A 308 4.64 13.42 -4.99
C PHE A 308 3.74 12.67 -5.98
N THR A 309 3.18 11.57 -5.51
CA THR A 309 2.09 10.85 -6.18
C THR A 309 0.96 10.67 -5.18
N TRP A 310 -0.28 10.66 -5.64
CA TRP A 310 -1.44 10.34 -4.80
C TRP A 310 -2.58 9.75 -5.64
N GLY A 311 -3.51 9.07 -4.99
CA GLY A 311 -4.61 8.46 -5.68
C GLY A 311 -5.69 7.93 -4.75
N ALA A 312 -6.83 7.59 -5.34
CA ALA A 312 -7.91 6.90 -4.68
C ALA A 312 -8.64 5.91 -5.61
N ALA A 313 -9.29 4.92 -5.02
CA ALA A 313 -10.16 3.97 -5.69
C ALA A 313 -11.46 3.79 -4.92
N ALA A 314 -12.60 3.94 -5.59
CA ALA A 314 -13.90 3.57 -5.06
C ALA A 314 -14.24 2.16 -5.54
N VAL A 315 -14.55 1.26 -4.61
CA VAL A 315 -14.75 -0.16 -4.87
C VAL A 315 -16.00 -0.66 -4.17
N ARG A 316 -16.82 -1.41 -4.90
CA ARG A 316 -17.89 -2.23 -4.34
C ARG A 316 -17.31 -3.60 -4.01
N TYR A 317 -17.03 -3.89 -2.74
CA TYR A 317 -16.40 -5.15 -2.32
C TYR A 317 -17.34 -6.34 -2.52
#